data_AF-A0A838KIR4-F1
#
_entry.id   AF-A0A838KIR4-F1
#
_cell.length_a   1.000
_cell.length_b   1.000
_cell.length_c   1.000
_cell.angle_alpha   90.00
_cell.angle_beta   90.00
_cell.angle_gamma   90.00
#
_symmetry.space_group_name_H-M   'P 1'
#
loop_
_entity.id
_entity.type
_entity.pdbx_description
1 polymer ?
#
loop_
_entity_poly.entity_id
_entity_poly.type
_entity_poly.pdbx_seq_one_letter_code
_entity_poly.pdbx_strand_id
1 'polypeptide(L)'
;MTGTATLVAAAVVLAVLVFALWLVWTANRLDKLHLRCAAARAILEEQALRRAVAAQELATSGALDIASAVLLSDAAAAAREADRDGRWQAESDLTSALHLVVLPDSGPEVAELADASRRLTMARRIHNDVATSTVALRGRRLVRWLHLGGHAPAPQMIGFDDRVRF
;
A
#
# COMPACT_ATOMS: atom_id res chain seq x y z
N MET A 1 29.71 -27.51 -46.46
CA MET A 1 28.28 -27.19 -46.19
C MET A 1 27.81 -27.67 -44.82
N THR A 2 28.40 -28.72 -44.22
CA THR A 2 28.06 -29.21 -42.86
C THR A 2 28.51 -28.26 -41.74
N GLY A 3 29.69 -27.65 -41.86
CA GLY A 3 30.24 -26.73 -40.85
C GLY A 3 29.43 -25.42 -40.68
N THR A 4 28.83 -24.90 -41.74
CA THR A 4 27.96 -23.71 -41.64
C THR A 4 26.63 -24.06 -40.97
N ALA A 5 26.07 -25.23 -41.25
CA ALA A 5 24.82 -25.69 -40.63
C ALA A 5 24.97 -25.93 -39.12
N THR A 6 26.09 -26.53 -38.68
CA THR A 6 26.37 -26.73 -37.25
C THR A 6 26.59 -25.41 -36.52
N LEU A 7 27.27 -24.43 -37.14
CA LEU A 7 27.44 -23.09 -36.57
C LEU A 7 26.10 -22.36 -36.43
N VAL A 8 25.23 -22.44 -37.44
CA VAL A 8 23.87 -21.85 -37.37
C VAL A 8 23.05 -22.52 -36.27
N ALA A 9 23.04 -23.86 -36.20
CA ALA A 9 22.33 -24.57 -35.15
C ALA A 9 22.84 -24.19 -33.75
N ALA A 10 24.16 -24.12 -33.56
CA ALA A 10 24.76 -23.71 -32.30
C ALA A 10 24.40 -22.26 -31.93
N ALA A 11 24.39 -21.34 -32.90
CA ALA A 11 24.00 -19.94 -32.69
C ALA A 11 22.53 -19.82 -32.28
N VAL A 12 21.63 -20.60 -32.92
CA VAL A 12 20.21 -20.64 -32.57
C VAL A 12 20.01 -21.19 -31.15
N VAL A 13 20.68 -22.29 -30.79
CA VAL A 13 20.62 -22.85 -29.43
C VAL A 13 21.11 -21.83 -28.40
N LEU A 14 22.23 -21.15 -28.67
CA LEU A 14 22.75 -20.11 -27.80
C LEU A 14 21.76 -18.95 -27.64
N ALA A 15 21.17 -18.48 -28.74
CA ALA A 15 20.17 -17.40 -28.71
C ALA A 15 18.94 -17.79 -27.87
N VAL A 16 18.44 -19.02 -28.02
CA VAL A 16 17.32 -19.55 -27.23
C VAL A 16 17.68 -19.63 -25.74
N LEU A 17 18.90 -20.09 -25.39
CA LEU A 17 19.36 -20.13 -24.00
C LEU A 17 19.42 -18.73 -23.39
N VAL A 18 20.06 -17.77 -24.08
CA VAL A 18 20.14 -16.38 -23.62
C VAL A 18 18.74 -15.79 -23.41
N PHE A 19 17.82 -16.04 -24.35
CA PHE A 19 16.43 -15.59 -24.24
C PHE A 19 15.71 -16.21 -23.04
N ALA A 20 15.85 -17.52 -22.81
CA ALA A 20 15.27 -18.21 -21.67
C ALA A 20 15.80 -17.67 -20.33
N LEU A 21 17.12 -17.46 -20.21
CA LEU A 21 17.72 -16.85 -19.01
C LEU A 21 17.17 -15.44 -18.75
N TRP A 22 17.04 -14.65 -19.82
CA TRP A 22 16.50 -13.30 -19.73
C TRP A 22 15.02 -13.28 -19.31
N LEU A 23 14.21 -14.24 -19.75
CA LEU A 23 12.82 -14.41 -19.30
C LEU A 23 12.76 -14.75 -17.80
N VAL A 24 13.56 -15.70 -17.33
CA VAL A 24 13.60 -16.10 -15.90
C VAL A 24 14.02 -14.93 -15.02
N TRP A 25 15.03 -14.15 -15.45
CA TRP A 25 15.46 -12.95 -14.73
C TRP A 25 14.35 -11.90 -14.64
N THR A 26 13.62 -11.69 -15.73
CA THR A 26 12.51 -10.71 -15.79
C THR A 26 11.34 -11.13 -14.90
N ALA A 27 10.97 -12.41 -14.90
CA ALA A 27 9.90 -12.96 -14.06
C ALA A 27 10.24 -12.81 -12.56
N ASN A 28 11.43 -13.25 -12.15
CA ASN A 28 11.90 -13.12 -10.76
C ASN A 28 11.94 -11.67 -10.28
N ARG A 29 12.27 -10.72 -11.18
CA ARG A 29 12.28 -9.31 -10.85
C ARG A 29 10.87 -8.75 -10.63
N LEU A 30 9.89 -9.22 -11.40
CA LEU A 30 8.50 -8.81 -11.24
C LEU A 30 7.90 -9.36 -9.94
N ASP A 31 8.15 -10.63 -9.61
CA ASP A 31 7.67 -11.26 -8.39
C ASP A 31 8.19 -10.54 -7.13
N LYS A 32 9.47 -10.16 -7.14
CA LYS A 32 10.07 -9.37 -6.05
C LYS A 32 9.36 -8.03 -5.86
N LEU A 33 8.85 -7.40 -6.93
CA LEU A 33 8.11 -6.13 -6.80
C LEU A 33 6.69 -6.35 -6.30
N HIS A 34 6.01 -7.41 -6.74
CA HIS A 34 4.69 -7.77 -6.21
C HIS A 34 4.75 -8.06 -4.72
N LEU A 35 5.75 -8.83 -4.26
CA LEU A 35 5.96 -9.10 -2.84
C LEU A 35 6.25 -7.82 -2.05
N ARG A 36 7.06 -6.91 -2.60
CA ARG A 36 7.32 -5.60 -1.96
C ARG A 36 6.07 -4.75 -1.86
N CYS A 37 5.23 -4.74 -2.90
CA CYS A 37 3.99 -3.99 -2.88
C CYS A 37 2.99 -4.57 -1.87
N ALA A 38 2.89 -5.89 -1.78
CA ALA A 38 2.08 -6.58 -0.78
C ALA A 38 2.57 -6.28 0.65
N ALA A 39 3.88 -6.33 0.89
CA ALA A 39 4.47 -5.98 2.18
C ALA A 39 4.21 -4.51 2.55
N ALA A 40 4.39 -3.58 1.62
CA ALA A 40 4.09 -2.16 1.86
C ALA A 40 2.61 -1.93 2.17
N ARG A 41 1.70 -2.67 1.52
CA ARG A 41 0.27 -2.61 1.83
C ARG A 41 -0.04 -3.13 3.23
N ALA A 42 0.55 -4.25 3.65
CA ALA A 42 0.35 -4.79 4.98
C ALA A 42 0.79 -3.81 6.08
N ILE A 43 1.93 -3.14 5.89
CA ILE A 43 2.41 -2.09 6.81
C ILE A 43 1.42 -0.92 6.87
N LEU A 44 0.90 -0.48 5.71
CA LEU A 44 -0.10 0.58 5.65
C LEU A 44 -1.39 0.20 6.40
N GLU A 45 -1.89 -1.02 6.20
CA GLU A 45 -3.07 -1.55 6.89
C GLU A 45 -2.85 -1.64 8.41
N GLU A 46 -1.64 -2.02 8.86
CA GLU A 46 -1.27 -2.02 10.27
C GLU A 46 -1.27 -0.61 10.88
N GLN A 47 -0.69 0.38 10.17
CA GLN A 47 -0.68 1.75 10.68
C GLN A 47 -2.08 2.37 10.73
N ALA A 48 -2.97 2.02 9.80
CA ALA A 48 -4.37 2.46 9.84
C ALA A 48 -5.09 1.89 11.08
N LEU A 49 -4.88 0.60 11.37
CA LEU A 49 -5.41 -0.02 12.58
C LEU A 49 -4.89 0.65 13.85
N ARG A 50 -3.59 0.96 13.93
CA ARG A 50 -3.00 1.67 15.08
C ARG A 50 -3.62 3.06 15.28
N ARG A 51 -3.89 3.80 14.20
CA ARG A 51 -4.56 5.11 14.27
C ARG A 51 -6.01 4.98 14.77
N ALA A 52 -6.74 3.97 14.30
CA ALA A 52 -8.10 3.72 14.78
C ALA A 52 -8.13 3.34 16.27
N VAL A 53 -7.14 2.58 16.76
CA VAL A 53 -7.00 2.29 18.20
C VAL A 53 -6.71 3.56 19.00
N ALA A 54 -5.74 4.38 18.57
CA ALA A 54 -5.44 5.65 19.25
C ALA A 54 -6.65 6.61 19.25
N ALA A 55 -7.44 6.63 18.18
CA ALA A 55 -8.68 7.40 18.13
C ALA A 55 -9.73 6.88 19.13
N GLN A 56 -9.85 5.56 19.27
CA GLN A 56 -10.73 4.94 20.26
C GLN A 56 -10.28 5.27 21.69
N GLU A 57 -8.98 5.21 21.97
CA GLU A 57 -8.41 5.55 23.27
C GLU A 57 -8.72 7.01 23.63
N LEU A 58 -8.52 7.94 22.68
CA LEU A 58 -8.90 9.34 22.85
C LEU A 58 -10.40 9.52 23.08
N ALA A 59 -11.26 8.78 22.37
CA ALA A 59 -12.70 8.81 22.58
C ALA A 59 -13.11 8.37 24.00
N THR A 60 -12.37 7.42 24.58
CA THR A 60 -12.65 6.86 25.91
C THR A 60 -11.89 7.52 27.06
N SER A 61 -10.98 8.46 26.78
CA SER A 61 -10.14 9.11 27.79
C SER A 61 -10.91 10.07 28.71
N GLY A 62 -12.12 10.48 28.30
CA GLY A 62 -12.91 11.51 28.99
C GLY A 62 -12.46 12.94 28.69
N ALA A 63 -11.53 13.13 27.75
CA ALA A 63 -11.05 14.46 27.35
C ALA A 63 -11.97 15.18 26.35
N LEU A 64 -12.92 14.46 25.75
CA LEU A 64 -13.88 14.99 24.78
C LEU A 64 -15.27 15.19 25.40
N ASP A 65 -16.07 16.07 24.80
CA ASP A 65 -17.50 16.11 25.10
C ASP A 65 -18.20 14.81 24.65
N ILE A 66 -19.37 14.52 25.23
CA ILE A 66 -20.08 13.25 25.00
C ILE A 66 -20.41 13.03 23.51
N ALA A 67 -20.79 14.09 22.78
CA ALA A 67 -21.15 13.96 21.37
C ALA A 67 -19.91 13.65 20.51
N SER A 68 -18.81 14.37 20.75
CA SER A 68 -17.52 14.11 20.08
C SER A 68 -16.96 12.72 20.41
N ALA A 69 -17.05 12.29 21.67
CA ALA A 69 -16.60 10.97 22.10
C ALA A 69 -17.38 9.84 21.40
N VAL A 70 -18.70 9.96 21.33
CA VAL A 70 -19.56 8.97 20.64
C VAL A 70 -19.27 8.95 19.14
N LEU A 71 -19.18 10.12 18.49
CA LEU A 71 -18.87 10.23 17.07
C LEU A 71 -17.51 9.59 16.74
N LEU A 72 -16.48 9.91 17.53
CA LEU A 72 -15.13 9.40 17.30
C LEU A 72 -15.05 7.89 17.59
N SER A 73 -15.73 7.41 18.63
CA SER A 73 -15.78 5.97 18.94
C SER A 73 -16.46 5.16 17.83
N ASP A 74 -17.55 5.66 17.24
CA ASP A 74 -18.26 4.97 16.16
C ASP A 74 -17.39 4.89 14.90
N ALA A 75 -16.78 6.01 14.51
CA ALA A 75 -15.86 6.06 13.37
C ALA A 75 -14.61 5.17 13.58
N ALA A 76 -14.05 5.15 14.80
CA ALA A 76 -12.92 4.30 15.15
C ALA A 76 -13.30 2.80 15.10
N ALA A 77 -14.48 2.42 15.59
CA ALA A 77 -14.99 1.06 15.48
C ALA A 77 -15.17 0.63 14.02
N ALA A 78 -15.81 1.47 13.19
CA ALA A 78 -15.99 1.23 11.77
C ALA A 78 -14.65 1.01 11.04
N ALA A 79 -13.62 1.84 11.33
CA ALA A 79 -12.29 1.70 10.75
C ALA A 79 -11.57 0.40 11.16
N ARG A 80 -11.80 -0.09 12.39
CA ARG A 80 -11.24 -1.36 12.87
C ARG A 80 -11.89 -2.57 12.21
N GLU A 81 -13.20 -2.53 12.05
CA GLU A 81 -14.00 -3.64 11.54
C GLU A 81 -14.06 -3.72 10.01
N ALA A 82 -13.71 -2.62 9.32
CA ALA A 82 -13.72 -2.57 7.87
C ALA A 82 -12.87 -3.69 7.22
N ASP A 83 -13.46 -4.36 6.23
CA ASP A 83 -12.76 -5.36 5.42
C ASP A 83 -11.73 -4.70 4.47
N ARG A 84 -11.05 -5.51 3.65
CA ARG A 84 -9.98 -4.98 2.77
C ARG A 84 -10.46 -3.98 1.72
N ASP A 85 -11.73 -4.06 1.32
CA ASP A 85 -12.30 -3.23 0.26
C ASP A 85 -12.87 -1.93 0.83
N GLY A 86 -13.49 -1.99 2.02
CA GLY A 86 -14.02 -0.83 2.74
C GLY A 86 -13.00 -0.06 3.59
N ARG A 87 -11.82 -0.63 3.86
CA ARG A 87 -10.82 -0.05 4.79
C ARG A 87 -10.47 1.41 4.53
N TRP A 88 -10.24 1.77 3.28
CA TRP A 88 -9.81 3.13 2.93
C TRP A 88 -10.95 4.14 2.98
N GLN A 89 -12.19 3.68 2.76
CA GLN A 89 -13.38 4.51 2.99
C GLN A 89 -13.54 4.78 4.49
N ALA A 90 -13.47 3.73 5.31
CA ALA A 90 -13.59 3.86 6.76
C ALA A 90 -12.48 4.74 7.37
N GLU A 91 -11.26 4.67 6.83
CA GLU A 91 -10.16 5.55 7.23
C GLU A 91 -10.44 7.03 6.87
N SER A 92 -11.06 7.28 5.71
CA SER A 92 -11.46 8.62 5.30
C SER A 92 -12.62 9.16 6.15
N ASP A 93 -13.55 8.28 6.54
CA ASP A 93 -14.65 8.60 7.44
C ASP A 93 -14.12 8.93 8.86
N LEU A 94 -13.12 8.18 9.35
CA LEU A 94 -12.41 8.47 10.60
C LEU A 94 -11.72 9.84 10.55
N THR A 95 -11.00 10.15 9.46
CA THR A 95 -10.42 11.49 9.28
C THR A 95 -11.50 12.58 9.27
N SER A 96 -12.63 12.32 8.62
CA SER A 96 -13.76 13.26 8.60
C SER A 96 -14.33 13.49 10.00
N ALA A 97 -14.50 12.44 10.82
CA ALA A 97 -14.92 12.55 12.21
C ALA A 97 -13.90 13.36 13.04
N LEU A 98 -12.61 13.12 12.87
CA LEU A 98 -11.54 13.87 13.55
C LEU A 98 -11.53 15.36 13.20
N HIS A 99 -11.99 15.75 12.01
CA HIS A 99 -12.15 17.16 11.64
C HIS A 99 -13.35 17.84 12.29
N LEU A 100 -14.34 17.07 12.74
CA LEU A 100 -15.54 17.59 13.40
C LEU A 100 -15.38 17.70 14.92
N VAL A 101 -14.44 16.94 15.49
CA VAL A 101 -14.14 16.96 16.93
C VAL A 101 -13.19 18.10 17.28
N VAL A 102 -13.49 18.82 18.37
CA VAL A 102 -12.55 19.76 18.98
C VAL A 102 -11.57 18.96 19.83
N LEU A 103 -10.36 18.77 19.32
CA LEU A 103 -9.30 18.05 20.02
C LEU A 103 -8.75 18.90 21.19
N PRO A 104 -8.36 18.29 22.32
CA PRO A 104 -7.62 18.97 23.36
C PRO A 104 -6.26 19.43 22.82
N ASP A 105 -5.77 20.59 23.29
CA ASP A 105 -4.47 21.14 22.86
C ASP A 105 -3.28 20.21 23.19
N SER A 106 -3.41 19.40 24.23
CA SER A 106 -2.38 18.47 24.67
C SER A 106 -2.97 17.31 25.48
N GLY A 107 -2.26 16.19 25.48
CA GLY A 107 -2.64 14.97 26.20
C GLY A 107 -1.87 13.77 25.65
N PRO A 108 -1.65 12.71 26.45
CA PRO A 108 -0.96 11.51 25.97
C PRO A 108 -1.71 10.86 24.79
N GLU A 109 -3.04 10.81 24.84
CA GLU A 109 -3.88 10.22 23.79
C GLU A 109 -3.85 11.06 22.50
N VAL A 110 -3.84 12.39 22.62
CA VAL A 110 -3.71 13.30 21.46
C VAL A 110 -2.33 13.13 20.82
N ALA A 111 -1.26 13.02 21.62
CA ALA A 111 0.09 12.81 21.12
C ALA A 111 0.25 11.45 20.42
N GLU A 112 -0.37 10.40 20.97
CA GLU A 112 -0.39 9.06 20.38
C GLU A 112 -1.16 9.03 19.06
N LEU A 113 -2.36 9.64 19.01
CA LEU A 113 -3.13 9.79 17.78
C LEU A 113 -2.35 10.58 16.71
N ALA A 114 -1.66 11.64 17.11
CA ALA A 114 -0.81 12.42 16.22
C ALA A 114 0.36 11.60 15.67
N ASP A 115 1.00 10.76 16.51
CA ASP A 115 2.06 9.87 16.06
C ASP A 115 1.56 8.80 15.09
N ALA A 116 0.44 8.16 15.42
CA ALA A 116 -0.19 7.18 14.55
C ALA A 116 -0.58 7.80 13.19
N SER A 117 -1.13 9.02 13.18
CA SER A 117 -1.49 9.75 11.95
C SER A 117 -0.28 10.08 11.08
N ARG A 118 0.85 10.48 11.70
CA ARG A 118 2.11 10.70 10.98
C ARG A 118 2.66 9.41 10.38
N ARG A 119 2.66 8.31 11.14
CA ARG A 119 3.12 6.99 10.66
C ARG A 119 2.27 6.48 9.51
N LEU A 120 0.96 6.67 9.58
CA LEU A 120 0.04 6.33 8.50
C LEU A 120 0.35 7.10 7.22
N THR A 121 0.50 8.42 7.32
CA THR A 121 0.88 9.28 6.20
C THR A 121 2.18 8.81 5.56
N MET A 122 3.19 8.48 6.37
CA MET A 122 4.46 7.96 5.89
C MET A 122 4.31 6.60 5.21
N ALA A 123 3.56 5.67 5.81
CA ALA A 123 3.30 4.34 5.23
C ALA A 123 2.59 4.44 3.88
N ARG A 124 1.60 5.35 3.76
CA ARG A 124 0.89 5.58 2.50
C ARG A 124 1.80 6.10 1.41
N ARG A 125 2.71 7.02 1.75
CA ARG A 125 3.72 7.52 0.82
C ARG A 125 4.63 6.39 0.33
N ILE A 126 5.17 5.59 1.25
CA ILE A 126 6.03 4.44 0.90
C ILE A 126 5.27 3.46 -0.02
N HIS A 127 4.01 3.14 0.30
CA HIS A 127 3.19 2.27 -0.53
C HIS A 127 3.02 2.83 -1.95
N ASN A 128 2.69 4.11 -2.07
CA ASN A 128 2.49 4.77 -3.37
C ASN A 128 3.79 4.84 -4.19
N ASP A 129 4.95 5.05 -3.55
CA ASP A 129 6.25 5.03 -4.22
C ASP A 129 6.58 3.63 -4.78
N VAL A 130 6.29 2.58 -4.00
CA VAL A 130 6.45 1.18 -4.43
C VAL A 130 5.48 0.81 -5.55
N ALA A 131 4.21 1.23 -5.44
CA ALA A 131 3.20 1.00 -6.47
C ALA A 131 3.58 1.68 -7.79
N THR A 132 4.00 2.95 -7.75
CA THR A 132 4.45 3.72 -8.93
C THR A 132 5.64 3.05 -9.60
N SER A 133 6.63 2.63 -8.82
CA SER A 133 7.82 1.91 -9.32
C SER A 133 7.44 0.59 -10.00
N THR A 134 6.43 -0.10 -9.48
CA THR A 134 5.93 -1.37 -10.02
C THR A 134 5.15 -1.17 -11.32
N VAL A 135 4.27 -0.16 -11.38
CA VAL A 135 3.52 0.20 -12.60
C VAL A 135 4.46 0.65 -13.72
N ALA A 136 5.45 1.50 -13.41
CA ALA A 136 6.45 1.95 -14.39
C ALA A 136 7.24 0.78 -15.00
N LEU A 137 7.55 -0.25 -14.21
CA LEU A 137 8.22 -1.43 -14.74
C LEU A 137 7.28 -2.30 -15.59
N ARG A 138 6.03 -2.51 -15.14
CA ARG A 138 5.03 -3.30 -15.87
C ARG A 138 4.65 -2.66 -17.22
N GLY A 139 4.72 -1.32 -17.32
CA GLY A 139 4.46 -0.57 -18.54
C GLY A 139 5.52 -0.70 -19.64
N ARG A 140 6.68 -1.31 -19.38
CA ARG A 140 7.72 -1.48 -20.40
C ARG A 140 7.22 -2.41 -21.51
N ARG A 141 7.29 -1.95 -22.77
CA ARG A 141 6.74 -2.64 -23.96
C ARG A 141 7.15 -4.12 -24.03
N LEU A 142 8.38 -4.45 -23.64
CA LEU A 142 8.90 -5.82 -23.61
C LEU A 142 8.17 -6.75 -22.62
N VAL A 143 7.82 -6.26 -21.42
CA VAL A 143 7.07 -7.06 -20.41
C VAL A 143 5.63 -7.30 -20.87
N ARG A 144 5.04 -6.29 -21.51
CA ARG A 144 3.68 -6.36 -22.06
C ARG A 144 3.59 -7.27 -23.29
N TRP A 145 4.59 -7.23 -24.17
CA TRP A 145 4.64 -8.09 -25.36
C TRP A 145 4.80 -9.57 -25.01
N LEU A 146 5.48 -9.87 -23.92
CA LEU A 146 5.74 -11.26 -23.51
C LEU A 146 4.71 -11.81 -22.53
N HIS A 147 3.66 -11.04 -22.20
CA HIS A 147 2.67 -11.43 -21.18
C HIS A 147 3.27 -11.85 -19.82
N LEU A 148 4.52 -11.44 -19.54
CA LEU A 148 5.22 -11.80 -18.30
C LEU A 148 4.62 -11.14 -17.06
N GLY A 149 3.72 -10.16 -17.25
CA GLY A 149 2.98 -9.50 -16.19
C GLY A 149 1.98 -10.38 -15.44
N GLY A 150 1.61 -11.53 -16.02
CA GLY A 150 0.54 -12.38 -15.50
C GLY A 150 -0.82 -11.66 -15.35
N HIS A 151 -1.79 -12.36 -14.79
CA HIS A 151 -3.14 -11.87 -14.48
C HIS A 151 -3.25 -11.12 -13.15
N ALA A 152 -2.13 -10.92 -12.44
CA ALA A 152 -2.16 -10.20 -11.17
C ALA A 152 -2.65 -8.76 -11.40
N PRO A 153 -3.63 -8.24 -10.65
CA PRO A 153 -4.10 -6.87 -10.80
C PRO A 153 -2.94 -5.89 -10.57
N ALA A 154 -2.90 -4.81 -11.36
CA ALA A 154 -1.87 -3.79 -11.17
C ALA A 154 -2.03 -3.14 -9.78
N PRO A 155 -0.93 -2.88 -9.05
CA PRO A 155 -1.03 -2.18 -7.78
C PRO A 155 -1.63 -0.79 -8.01
N GLN A 156 -2.71 -0.50 -7.28
CA GLN A 156 -3.43 0.76 -7.38
C GLN A 156 -2.87 1.74 -6.36
N MET A 157 -2.76 3.01 -6.74
CA MET A 157 -2.47 4.07 -5.78
C MET A 157 -3.61 4.15 -4.78
N ILE A 158 -3.28 4.17 -3.49
CA ILE A 158 -4.27 4.29 -2.43
C ILE A 158 -4.33 5.76 -2.02
N GLY A 159 -5.49 6.36 -2.25
CA GLY A 159 -5.85 7.70 -1.80
C GLY A 159 -7.00 7.61 -0.81
N PHE A 160 -6.80 8.13 0.39
CA PHE A 160 -7.82 8.45 1.38
C PHE A 160 -7.38 9.74 2.08
N ASP A 161 -8.32 10.48 2.65
CA ASP A 161 -7.97 11.66 3.43
C ASP A 161 -7.35 11.22 4.76
N ASP A 162 -6.13 11.65 5.02
CA ASP A 162 -5.34 11.32 6.21
C ASP A 162 -4.84 12.57 6.96
N ARG A 163 -5.21 13.77 6.51
CA ARG A 163 -4.63 15.02 6.98
C ARG A 163 -5.38 15.61 8.16
N VAL A 164 -5.07 15.16 9.36
CA VAL A 164 -5.51 15.85 10.58
C VAL A 164 -4.60 17.06 10.83
N ARG A 165 -5.20 18.25 11.01
CA ARG A 165 -4.49 19.41 11.55
C ARG A 165 -4.55 19.32 13.07
N PHE A 166 -3.41 18.99 13.67
CA PHE A 166 -3.16 19.17 15.09
C PHE A 166 -2.70 20.61 15.34
#